data_AF-A0A0A6RNI9-F1
#
_entry.id   AF-A0A0A6RNI9-F1
#
_cell.length_a   1.000
_cell.length_b   1.000
_cell.length_c   1.000
_cell.angle_alpha   90.00
_cell.angle_beta   90.00
_cell.angle_gamma   90.00
#
_symmetry.space_group_name_H-M   'P 1'
#
loop_
_entity.id
_entity.type
_entity.pdbx_description
1 polymer ?
#
loop_
_entity_poly.entity_id
_entity_poly.type
_entity_poly.pdbx_seq_one_letter_code
_entity_poly.pdbx_strand_id
1 'polypeptide(L)'
;MVDTKQQEIGRKLGELKKLNQYVTLSHVPALPRHFVKNEFLFNEIKTKLLAKSSDEQRAPIVLQGISGMGKSVMAAALGHDTDIQHAFSDGIFWLRLCADADLLERQVALVSALDGTIDFVDIEAGAERLRKLCATRFCLVILDDVLDAGVLSAFNFVGQHCQVLITTHDKELLEFAQYFMTALGYEIKPFTEQQAVEFFSHCVDVTDVNLVRACDYSPLILKLMGNVASQWDSSELIERLQDDDYEYLEAEAERLDEHLLAAYRRQCGQHGWVSGPNDGYFFEYLCMHLHSAGRDNELKLLLLDFDWIRNKLEATSVLALLNDYEWLEDTDLERVKNVLSRGALVLLKNKQELATQLLENLWGDKSLQDNKNIQALLNQAKELVPDWQPAFPTFNE
;
A
#
# COMPACT_ATOMS: atom_id res chain seq x y z
N MET A 1 4.79 44.29 6.57
CA MET A 1 5.33 44.14 7.95
C MET A 1 4.61 43.05 8.76
N VAL A 2 3.31 42.81 8.55
CA VAL A 2 2.56 41.75 9.27
C VAL A 2 2.86 40.34 8.70
N ASP A 3 2.91 40.18 7.37
CA ASP A 3 3.27 38.90 6.71
C ASP A 3 4.64 38.36 7.08
N THR A 4 5.64 39.24 7.14
CA THR A 4 7.03 38.87 7.44
C THR A 4 7.17 38.33 8.87
N LYS A 5 6.36 38.86 9.80
CA LYS A 5 6.29 38.36 11.18
C LYS A 5 5.56 37.03 11.28
N GLN A 6 4.49 36.81 10.52
CA GLN A 6 3.79 35.52 10.49
C GLN A 6 4.65 34.41 9.90
N GLN A 7 5.40 34.69 8.82
CA GLN A 7 6.38 33.74 8.26
C GLN A 7 7.51 33.43 9.26
N GLU A 8 8.03 34.43 9.97
CA GLU A 8 9.09 34.20 10.97
C GLU A 8 8.59 33.41 12.19
N ILE A 9 7.35 33.64 12.62
CA ILE A 9 6.69 32.88 13.67
C ILE A 9 6.45 31.44 13.22
N GLY A 10 5.96 31.22 11.99
CA GLY A 10 5.80 29.88 11.41
C GLY A 10 7.12 29.10 11.34
N ARG A 11 8.21 29.78 10.95
CA ARG A 11 9.56 29.20 10.94
C ARG A 11 10.04 28.81 12.34
N LYS A 12 9.90 29.69 13.33
CA LYS A 12 10.31 29.40 14.72
C LYS A 12 9.45 28.30 15.36
N LEU A 13 8.15 28.24 15.03
CA LEU A 13 7.28 27.13 15.43
C LEU A 13 7.70 25.81 14.78
N GLY A 14 8.10 25.81 13.51
CA GLY A 14 8.67 24.64 12.83
C GLY A 14 9.98 24.17 13.47
N GLU A 15 10.89 25.09 13.82
CA GLU A 15 12.15 24.77 14.52
C GLU A 15 11.90 24.21 15.94
N LEU A 16 10.87 24.69 16.65
CA LEU A 16 10.49 24.17 17.98
C LEU A 16 9.75 22.82 17.92
N LYS A 17 8.93 22.58 16.89
CA LYS A 17 8.26 21.28 16.66
C LYS A 17 9.28 20.16 16.35
N LYS A 18 10.36 20.48 15.64
CA LYS A 18 11.48 19.55 15.34
C LYS A 18 12.16 18.96 16.58
N LEU A 19 12.07 19.60 17.73
CA LEU A 19 12.77 19.20 18.95
C LEU A 19 12.02 18.14 19.78
N ASN A 20 10.75 17.81 19.48
CA ASN A 20 9.98 16.90 20.34
C ASN A 20 8.75 16.21 19.72
N GLN A 21 8.58 16.21 18.39
CA GLN A 21 7.49 15.47 17.74
C GLN A 21 8.01 14.26 16.97
N TYR A 22 7.41 13.10 17.25
CA TYR A 22 7.42 11.99 16.31
C TYR A 22 6.79 12.49 15.00
N VAL A 23 7.52 12.35 13.89
CA VAL A 23 7.01 12.74 12.57
C VAL A 23 5.85 11.83 12.20
N THR A 24 4.73 12.41 11.78
CA THR A 24 3.57 11.65 11.34
C THR A 24 3.92 10.87 10.07
N LEU A 25 4.01 9.55 10.17
CA LEU A 25 4.06 8.64 9.02
C LEU A 25 2.64 8.15 8.74
N SER A 26 1.98 8.76 7.77
CA SER A 26 0.62 8.41 7.38
C SER A 26 0.65 7.36 6.27
N HIS A 27 0.28 6.12 6.62
CA HIS A 27 0.19 4.98 5.70
C HIS A 27 1.49 4.57 4.98
N VAL A 28 2.65 5.01 5.46
CA VAL A 28 3.94 4.58 4.89
C VAL A 28 4.14 3.09 5.21
N PRO A 29 4.28 2.21 4.20
CA PRO A 29 4.42 0.77 4.42
C PRO A 29 5.65 0.43 5.26
N ALA A 30 5.57 -0.65 6.04
CA ALA A 30 6.74 -1.21 6.70
C ALA A 30 7.75 -1.74 5.66
N LEU A 31 9.03 -1.71 6.00
CA LEU A 31 10.05 -2.29 5.13
C LEU A 31 10.00 -3.82 5.15
N PRO A 32 10.22 -4.48 4.00
CA PRO A 32 10.41 -5.93 3.96
C PRO A 32 11.54 -6.37 4.88
N ARG A 33 11.41 -7.55 5.51
CA ARG A 33 12.40 -8.09 6.44
C ARG A 33 13.82 -8.18 5.87
N HIS A 34 13.94 -8.47 4.58
CA HIS A 34 15.22 -8.63 3.86
C HIS A 34 15.39 -7.53 2.81
N PHE A 35 15.34 -6.28 3.26
CA PHE A 35 15.53 -5.12 2.39
C PHE A 35 17.00 -4.98 1.95
N VAL A 36 17.25 -5.09 0.65
CA VAL A 36 18.55 -4.77 0.04
C VAL A 36 18.49 -3.36 -0.53
N LYS A 37 19.27 -2.47 0.06
CA LYS A 37 19.27 -1.04 -0.27
C LYS A 37 20.24 -0.73 -1.41
N ASN A 38 19.76 -0.09 -2.47
CA ASN A 38 20.63 0.53 -3.46
C ASN A 38 21.18 1.86 -2.89
N GLU A 39 22.30 1.79 -2.19
CA GLU A 39 22.89 2.93 -1.47
C GLU A 39 23.19 4.12 -2.38
N PHE A 40 23.66 3.89 -3.61
CA PHE A 40 23.97 4.99 -4.53
C PHE A 40 22.70 5.79 -4.87
N LEU A 41 21.68 5.09 -5.37
CA LEU A 41 20.43 5.72 -5.80
C LEU A 41 19.67 6.32 -4.61
N PHE A 42 19.65 5.61 -3.48
CA PHE A 42 19.03 6.11 -2.24
C PHE A 42 19.65 7.43 -1.80
N ASN A 43 20.99 7.50 -1.73
CA ASN A 43 21.68 8.72 -1.28
C ASN A 43 21.55 9.86 -2.29
N GLU A 44 21.46 9.55 -3.59
CA GLU A 44 21.18 10.54 -4.63
C GLU A 44 19.79 11.17 -4.44
N ILE A 45 18.75 10.36 -4.30
CA ILE A 45 17.37 10.83 -4.09
C ILE A 45 17.26 11.56 -2.75
N LYS A 46 17.84 11.00 -1.67
CA LYS A 46 17.89 11.65 -0.35
C LYS A 46 18.52 13.03 -0.43
N THR A 47 19.61 13.18 -1.18
CA THR A 47 20.25 14.49 -1.38
C THR A 47 19.29 15.48 -2.06
N LYS A 48 18.51 15.04 -3.06
CA LYS A 48 17.50 15.90 -3.70
C LYS A 48 16.34 16.24 -2.76
N LEU A 49 15.87 15.28 -1.97
CA LEU A 49 14.82 15.47 -0.97
C LEU A 49 15.25 16.43 0.16
N LEU A 50 16.54 16.50 0.49
CA LEU A 50 17.08 17.40 1.51
C LEU A 50 17.59 18.74 0.95
N ALA A 51 17.74 18.87 -0.37
CA ALA A 51 18.19 20.10 -1.00
C ALA A 51 17.19 21.24 -0.77
N LYS A 52 17.69 22.42 -0.39
CA LYS A 52 16.86 23.62 -0.31
C LYS A 52 16.55 24.12 -1.72
N SER A 53 15.29 24.38 -2.02
CA SER A 53 14.91 25.01 -3.29
C SER A 53 15.26 26.49 -3.27
N SER A 54 15.92 26.97 -4.32
CA SER A 54 16.03 28.40 -4.62
C SER A 54 14.74 28.95 -5.23
N ASP A 55 13.92 28.08 -5.82
CA ASP A 55 12.65 28.40 -6.44
C ASP A 55 11.47 28.25 -5.47
N GLU A 56 10.35 28.90 -5.78
CA GLU A 56 9.10 28.81 -4.99
C GLU A 56 8.52 27.39 -4.96
N GLN A 57 8.89 26.51 -5.90
CA GLN A 57 8.42 25.14 -6.01
C GLN A 57 9.58 24.16 -6.19
N ARG A 58 9.45 22.98 -5.60
CA ARG A 58 10.39 21.86 -5.81
C ARG A 58 9.91 21.03 -7.00
N ALA A 59 10.83 20.59 -7.86
CA ALA A 59 10.47 19.64 -8.91
C ALA A 59 10.04 18.30 -8.29
N PRO A 60 8.92 17.70 -8.70
CA PRO A 60 8.56 16.34 -8.31
C PRO A 60 9.68 15.35 -8.63
N ILE A 61 9.85 14.34 -7.80
CA ILE A 61 10.80 13.25 -8.05
C ILE A 61 9.99 12.05 -8.53
N VAL A 62 10.40 11.43 -9.64
CA VAL A 62 9.73 10.27 -10.22
C VAL A 62 10.70 9.09 -10.20
N LEU A 63 10.32 8.02 -9.50
CA LEU A 63 10.96 6.72 -9.51
C LEU A 63 10.26 5.82 -10.52
N GLN A 64 10.93 5.52 -11.62
CA GLN A 64 10.43 4.64 -12.66
C GLN A 64 11.17 3.30 -12.71
N GLY A 65 10.56 2.31 -13.31
CA GLY A 65 11.16 0.99 -13.52
C GLY A 65 10.08 -0.07 -13.72
N ILE A 66 10.47 -1.24 -14.19
CA ILE A 66 9.54 -2.36 -14.43
C ILE A 66 8.80 -2.73 -13.12
N SER A 67 7.60 -3.27 -13.24
CA SER A 67 6.85 -3.79 -12.07
C SER A 67 7.68 -4.79 -11.28
N GLY A 68 7.52 -4.82 -9.95
CA GLY A 68 8.27 -5.73 -9.07
C GLY A 68 9.73 -5.35 -8.76
N MET A 69 10.27 -4.26 -9.34
CA MET A 69 11.65 -3.82 -9.09
C MET A 69 11.89 -3.12 -7.74
N GLY A 70 10.86 -2.99 -6.90
CA GLY A 70 11.01 -2.40 -5.56
C GLY A 70 10.95 -0.86 -5.50
N LYS A 71 10.26 -0.21 -6.45
CA LYS A 71 10.02 1.25 -6.41
C LYS A 71 9.33 1.71 -5.14
N SER A 72 8.22 1.05 -4.79
CA SER A 72 7.49 1.28 -3.54
C SER A 72 8.38 0.99 -2.32
N VAL A 73 9.22 -0.05 -2.39
CA VAL A 73 10.15 -0.36 -1.30
C VAL A 73 11.21 0.75 -1.12
N MET A 74 11.76 1.29 -2.21
CA MET A 74 12.68 2.42 -2.18
C MET A 74 12.01 3.68 -1.62
N ALA A 75 10.80 4.00 -2.05
CA ALA A 75 10.04 5.14 -1.55
C ALA A 75 9.70 5.00 -0.05
N ALA A 76 9.32 3.79 0.40
CA ALA A 76 9.09 3.51 1.82
C ALA A 76 10.38 3.68 2.63
N ALA A 77 11.52 3.21 2.11
CA ALA A 77 12.82 3.37 2.76
C ALA A 77 13.21 4.84 2.93
N LEU A 78 12.92 5.68 1.92
CA LEU A 78 13.11 7.13 2.02
C LEU A 78 12.16 7.74 3.06
N GLY A 79 10.90 7.30 3.13
CA GLY A 79 9.95 7.75 4.15
C GLY A 79 10.36 7.39 5.59
N HIS A 80 11.03 6.25 5.78
CA HIS A 80 11.53 5.81 7.09
C HIS A 80 12.89 6.41 7.49
N ASP A 81 13.54 7.17 6.59
CA ASP A 81 14.85 7.79 6.88
C ASP A 81 14.72 8.96 7.87
N THR A 82 15.56 8.97 8.90
CA THR A 82 15.48 9.96 10.00
C THR A 82 15.77 11.38 9.54
N ASP A 83 16.68 11.58 8.58
CA ASP A 83 17.01 12.93 8.10
C ASP A 83 15.88 13.48 7.22
N ILE A 84 15.25 12.60 6.42
CA ILE A 84 14.06 12.94 5.63
C ILE A 84 12.91 13.30 6.56
N GLN A 85 12.63 12.49 7.59
CA GLN A 85 11.62 12.80 8.59
C GLN A 85 11.87 14.15 9.27
N HIS A 86 13.11 14.44 9.68
CA HIS A 86 13.46 15.74 10.26
C HIS A 86 13.30 16.92 9.28
N ALA A 87 13.49 16.69 7.98
CA ALA A 87 13.30 17.71 6.95
C ALA A 87 11.82 17.97 6.68
N PHE A 88 10.98 16.93 6.68
CA PHE A 88 9.53 16.98 6.46
C PHE A 88 8.76 16.82 7.78
N SER A 89 8.97 17.79 8.69
CA SER A 89 8.50 17.72 10.07
C SER A 89 6.98 17.79 10.25
N ASP A 90 6.23 18.21 9.24
CA ASP A 90 4.75 18.21 9.29
C ASP A 90 4.15 16.89 8.79
N GLY A 91 4.97 15.95 8.31
CA GLY A 91 4.57 14.58 8.04
C GLY A 91 5.00 14.04 6.67
N ILE A 92 4.93 12.72 6.56
CA ILE A 92 5.13 11.95 5.33
C ILE A 92 3.85 11.17 5.06
N PHE A 93 3.27 11.39 3.89
CA PHE A 93 1.95 10.88 3.53
C PHE A 93 2.06 9.96 2.31
N TRP A 94 1.61 8.72 2.46
CA TRP A 94 1.59 7.73 1.39
C TRP A 94 0.19 7.61 0.79
N LEU A 95 0.09 7.78 -0.53
CA LEU A 95 -1.14 7.60 -1.30
C LEU A 95 -0.90 6.55 -2.38
N ARG A 96 -1.62 5.43 -2.31
CA ARG A 96 -1.59 4.41 -3.36
C ARG A 96 -2.62 4.75 -4.44
N LEU A 97 -2.16 4.78 -5.69
CA LEU A 97 -2.89 5.29 -6.84
C LEU A 97 -2.87 4.29 -7.99
N CYS A 98 -3.47 3.13 -7.77
CA CYS A 98 -3.70 2.12 -8.81
C CYS A 98 -4.69 2.65 -9.89
N ALA A 99 -4.87 1.89 -10.98
CA ALA A 99 -5.60 2.33 -12.18
C ALA A 99 -7.04 2.84 -11.91
N ASP A 100 -7.70 2.35 -10.87
CA ASP A 100 -9.08 2.62 -10.47
C ASP A 100 -9.20 3.61 -9.29
N ALA A 101 -8.10 4.26 -8.88
CA ALA A 101 -8.09 5.10 -7.69
C ALA A 101 -9.00 6.35 -7.83
N ASP A 102 -9.91 6.53 -6.88
CA ASP A 102 -10.69 7.76 -6.76
C ASP A 102 -9.81 8.91 -6.23
N LEU A 103 -9.44 9.82 -7.14
CA LEU A 103 -8.54 10.93 -6.81
C LEU A 103 -9.16 11.92 -5.82
N LEU A 104 -10.48 12.12 -5.85
CA LEU A 104 -11.16 13.03 -4.93
C LEU A 104 -11.11 12.45 -3.51
N GLU A 105 -11.38 11.15 -3.36
CA GLU A 105 -11.25 10.47 -2.07
C GLU A 105 -9.83 10.59 -1.51
N ARG A 106 -8.81 10.41 -2.36
CA ARG A 106 -7.40 10.54 -1.98
C ARG A 106 -7.04 11.96 -1.55
N GLN A 107 -7.57 12.98 -2.22
CA GLN A 107 -7.41 14.37 -1.79
C GLN A 107 -8.11 14.64 -0.45
N VAL A 108 -9.33 14.13 -0.26
CA VAL A 108 -10.07 14.24 1.02
C VAL A 108 -9.28 13.59 2.16
N ALA A 109 -8.73 12.40 1.94
CA ALA A 109 -7.90 11.69 2.90
C ALA A 109 -6.65 12.52 3.26
N LEU A 110 -5.93 13.04 2.26
CA LEU A 110 -4.74 13.85 2.48
C LEU A 110 -5.05 15.18 3.19
N VAL A 111 -6.11 15.88 2.80
CA VAL A 111 -6.55 17.10 3.48
C VAL A 111 -6.91 16.82 4.93
N SER A 112 -7.62 15.72 5.20
CA SER A 112 -7.97 15.31 6.56
C SER A 112 -6.72 14.96 7.37
N ALA A 113 -5.74 14.26 6.80
CA ALA A 113 -4.50 13.89 7.47
C ALA A 113 -3.61 15.12 7.78
N LEU A 114 -3.78 16.19 7.01
CA LEU A 114 -3.15 17.49 7.21
C LEU A 114 -3.98 18.42 8.12
N ASP A 115 -4.90 17.90 8.93
CA ASP A 115 -5.82 18.65 9.79
C ASP A 115 -6.55 19.79 9.05
N GLY A 116 -6.86 19.58 7.78
CA GLY A 116 -7.56 20.53 6.93
C GLY A 116 -9.07 20.31 6.93
N THR A 117 -9.81 21.41 6.88
CA THR A 117 -11.25 21.36 6.57
C THR A 117 -11.46 20.88 5.14
N ILE A 118 -12.41 19.95 4.97
CA ILE A 118 -12.90 19.49 3.68
C ILE A 118 -14.03 20.43 3.26
N ASP A 119 -13.74 21.33 2.33
CA ASP A 119 -14.64 22.38 1.83
C ASP A 119 -14.76 22.36 0.30
N PHE A 120 -14.53 21.20 -0.32
CA PHE A 120 -14.54 20.98 -1.76
C PHE A 120 -15.30 19.71 -2.13
N VAL A 121 -15.77 19.64 -3.38
CA VAL A 121 -16.56 18.52 -3.91
C VAL A 121 -16.03 17.97 -5.24
N ASP A 122 -14.95 18.55 -5.75
CA ASP A 122 -14.32 18.18 -7.01
C ASP A 122 -12.79 18.23 -6.90
N ILE A 123 -12.12 17.59 -7.87
CA ILE A 123 -10.67 17.37 -7.87
C ILE A 123 -9.88 18.69 -7.99
N GLU A 124 -10.39 19.65 -8.76
CA GLU A 124 -9.72 20.93 -9.00
C GLU A 124 -9.72 21.78 -7.73
N ALA A 125 -10.87 21.88 -7.07
CA ALA A 125 -11.03 22.57 -5.80
C ALA A 125 -10.21 21.88 -4.69
N GLY A 126 -10.16 20.53 -4.68
CA GLY A 126 -9.30 19.76 -3.77
C GLY A 126 -7.81 20.02 -3.97
N ALA A 127 -7.35 20.11 -5.23
CA ALA A 127 -5.97 20.44 -5.54
C ALA A 127 -5.58 21.86 -5.07
N GLU A 128 -6.46 22.84 -5.26
CA GLU A 128 -6.25 24.21 -4.77
C GLU A 128 -6.26 24.27 -3.23
N ARG A 129 -7.11 23.47 -2.58
CA ARG A 129 -7.11 23.34 -1.13
C ARG A 129 -5.78 22.77 -0.62
N LEU A 130 -5.28 21.71 -1.23
CA LEU A 130 -3.97 21.13 -0.91
C LEU A 130 -2.85 22.14 -1.12
N ARG A 131 -2.87 22.90 -2.21
CA ARG A 131 -1.88 23.96 -2.48
C ARG A 131 -1.81 24.98 -1.35
N LYS A 132 -2.96 25.47 -0.87
CA LYS A 132 -3.02 26.41 0.26
C LYS A 132 -2.49 25.80 1.56
N LEU A 133 -2.86 24.56 1.85
CA LEU A 133 -2.42 23.83 3.05
C LEU A 133 -0.90 23.56 3.03
N CYS A 134 -0.36 23.17 1.88
CA CYS A 134 1.04 22.80 1.69
C CYS A 134 1.97 24.01 1.54
N ALA A 135 1.45 25.22 1.25
CA ALA A 135 2.24 26.44 1.13
C ALA A 135 3.05 26.80 2.40
N THR A 136 2.61 26.34 3.57
CA THR A 136 3.26 26.66 4.86
C THR A 136 3.80 25.43 5.59
N ARG A 137 3.70 24.24 4.99
CA ARG A 137 4.02 22.97 5.65
C ARG A 137 5.25 22.30 5.05
N PHE A 138 5.92 21.53 5.90
CA PHE A 138 7.08 20.71 5.56
C PHE A 138 6.63 19.26 5.39
N CYS A 139 6.10 18.94 4.20
CA CYS A 139 5.46 17.66 3.93
C CYS A 139 6.10 16.90 2.76
N LEU A 140 6.26 15.59 2.90
CA LEU A 140 6.56 14.70 1.76
C LEU A 140 5.31 13.90 1.44
N VAL A 141 4.88 13.96 0.18
CA VAL A 141 3.76 13.13 -0.30
C VAL A 141 4.30 12.13 -1.30
N ILE A 142 4.08 10.85 -1.02
CA ILE A 142 4.48 9.73 -1.84
C ILE A 142 3.24 9.24 -2.59
N LEU A 143 3.26 9.38 -3.92
CA LEU A 143 2.24 8.92 -4.85
C LEU A 143 2.72 7.59 -5.44
N ASP A 144 2.21 6.49 -4.91
CA ASP A 144 2.68 5.15 -5.24
C ASP A 144 1.83 4.50 -6.34
N ASP A 145 2.52 3.88 -7.30
CA ASP A 145 1.98 3.13 -8.44
C ASP A 145 1.13 3.96 -9.41
N VAL A 146 1.55 5.18 -9.72
CA VAL A 146 0.82 6.10 -10.60
C VAL A 146 0.87 5.63 -12.05
N LEU A 147 -0.31 5.48 -12.66
CA LEU A 147 -0.48 5.04 -14.06
C LEU A 147 -1.17 6.06 -14.96
N ASP A 148 -1.80 7.08 -14.38
CA ASP A 148 -2.58 8.08 -15.12
C ASP A 148 -1.97 9.49 -14.95
N ALA A 149 -1.87 10.23 -16.05
CA ALA A 149 -1.32 11.59 -16.04
C ALA A 149 -2.23 12.60 -15.33
N GLY A 150 -3.54 12.33 -15.23
CA GLY A 150 -4.50 13.14 -14.47
C GLY A 150 -4.16 13.22 -12.98
N VAL A 151 -3.53 12.19 -12.42
CA VAL A 151 -2.96 12.20 -11.05
C VAL A 151 -2.01 13.38 -10.85
N LEU A 152 -1.14 13.64 -11.83
CA LEU A 152 -0.14 14.71 -11.72
C LEU A 152 -0.81 16.08 -11.58
N SER A 153 -1.96 16.26 -12.25
CA SER A 153 -2.76 17.49 -12.14
C SER A 153 -3.50 17.56 -10.80
N ALA A 154 -4.07 16.44 -10.34
CA ALA A 154 -4.81 16.35 -9.08
C ALA A 154 -3.93 16.60 -7.85
N PHE A 155 -2.63 16.29 -7.92
CA PHE A 155 -1.68 16.44 -6.82
C PHE A 155 -0.57 17.47 -7.10
N ASN A 156 -0.83 18.45 -7.98
CA ASN A 156 0.09 19.55 -8.27
C ASN A 156 0.04 20.68 -7.21
N PHE A 157 0.41 20.35 -5.97
CA PHE A 157 0.42 21.28 -4.84
C PHE A 157 1.84 21.61 -4.34
N VAL A 158 2.87 21.37 -5.15
CA VAL A 158 4.26 21.53 -4.69
C VAL A 158 4.53 22.98 -4.29
N GLY A 159 5.14 23.16 -3.12
CA GLY A 159 5.56 24.45 -2.57
C GLY A 159 7.00 24.39 -2.07
N GLN A 160 7.54 25.50 -1.57
CA GLN A 160 8.95 25.60 -1.18
C GLN A 160 9.40 24.55 -0.14
N HIS A 161 8.46 24.06 0.67
CA HIS A 161 8.72 23.16 1.78
C HIS A 161 8.04 21.79 1.65
N CYS A 162 7.17 21.61 0.65
CA CYS A 162 6.59 20.31 0.34
C CYS A 162 7.25 19.69 -0.89
N GLN A 163 7.26 18.37 -0.93
CA GLN A 163 7.86 17.60 -2.00
C GLN A 163 6.94 16.45 -2.38
N VAL A 164 6.87 16.14 -3.67
CA VAL A 164 6.15 14.98 -4.19
C VAL A 164 7.18 13.96 -4.71
N LEU A 165 7.02 12.71 -4.29
CA LEU A 165 7.73 11.55 -4.79
C LEU A 165 6.72 10.61 -5.46
N ILE A 166 6.93 10.28 -6.73
CA ILE A 166 6.05 9.44 -7.53
C ILE A 166 6.75 8.12 -7.80
N THR A 167 6.06 7.00 -7.67
CA THR A 167 6.52 5.72 -8.24
C THR A 167 5.62 5.36 -9.42
N THR A 168 6.22 4.86 -10.50
CA THR A 168 5.46 4.44 -11.70
C THR A 168 6.19 3.34 -12.45
N HIS A 169 5.46 2.50 -13.16
CA HIS A 169 6.03 1.58 -14.15
C HIS A 169 5.77 2.01 -15.59
N ASP A 170 5.06 3.12 -15.79
CA ASP A 170 4.81 3.71 -17.10
C ASP A 170 5.92 4.72 -17.45
N LYS A 171 6.58 4.48 -18.59
CA LYS A 171 7.64 5.36 -19.10
C LYS A 171 7.08 6.66 -19.66
N GLU A 172 5.87 6.63 -20.24
CA GLU A 172 5.24 7.81 -20.83
C GLU A 172 4.91 8.86 -19.75
N LEU A 173 4.53 8.39 -18.55
CA LEU A 173 4.28 9.25 -17.40
C LEU A 173 5.51 10.08 -17.00
N LEU A 174 6.73 9.51 -17.03
CA LEU A 174 7.93 10.28 -16.72
C LEU A 174 8.17 11.38 -17.74
N GLU A 175 8.06 11.07 -19.03
CA GLU A 175 8.24 12.04 -20.12
C GLU A 175 7.23 13.19 -19.98
N PHE A 176 5.97 12.86 -19.68
CA PHE A 176 4.93 13.84 -19.39
C PHE A 176 5.27 14.70 -18.17
N ALA A 177 5.67 14.10 -17.05
CA ALA A 177 6.02 14.82 -15.83
C ALA A 177 7.24 15.74 -16.01
N GLN A 178 8.23 15.32 -16.81
CA GLN A 178 9.38 16.14 -17.17
C GLN A 178 8.99 17.34 -18.02
N TYR A 179 8.11 17.13 -19.01
CA TYR A 179 7.65 18.18 -19.92
C TYR A 179 6.80 19.23 -19.21
N PHE A 180 5.82 18.81 -18.39
CA PHE A 180 4.85 19.74 -17.77
C PHE A 180 5.28 20.28 -16.40
N MET A 181 6.13 19.56 -15.66
CA MET A 181 6.44 19.88 -14.27
C MET A 181 7.93 19.87 -13.94
N THR A 182 8.81 19.74 -14.95
CA THR A 182 10.27 19.67 -14.76
C THR A 182 10.72 18.59 -13.78
N ALA A 183 9.97 17.48 -13.72
CA ALA A 183 10.22 16.41 -12.76
C ALA A 183 11.63 15.80 -12.88
N LEU A 184 12.21 15.38 -11.76
CA LEU A 184 13.48 14.66 -11.71
C LEU A 184 13.23 13.15 -11.81
N GLY A 185 13.65 12.54 -12.91
CA GLY A 185 13.46 11.11 -13.16
C GLY A 185 14.62 10.26 -12.67
N TYR A 186 14.30 9.15 -12.03
CA TYR A 186 15.24 8.15 -11.53
C TYR A 186 14.76 6.75 -11.93
N GLU A 187 15.63 5.98 -12.57
CA GLU A 187 15.34 4.60 -12.95
C GLU A 187 15.83 3.63 -11.88
N ILE A 188 14.94 2.74 -11.43
CA ILE A 188 15.30 1.58 -10.62
C ILE A 188 15.55 0.41 -11.56
N LYS A 189 16.77 -0.09 -11.51
CA LYS A 189 17.24 -1.26 -12.26
C LYS A 189 17.10 -2.53 -11.40
N PRO A 190 17.11 -3.72 -12.03
CA PRO A 190 17.25 -4.98 -11.31
C PRO A 190 18.48 -4.98 -10.41
N PHE A 191 18.52 -5.93 -9.48
CA PHE A 191 19.70 -6.12 -8.65
C PHE A 191 20.93 -6.42 -9.51
N THR A 192 22.11 -6.03 -9.02
CA THR A 192 23.35 -6.66 -9.50
C THR A 192 23.33 -8.14 -9.13
N GLU A 193 24.06 -9.00 -9.87
CA GLU A 193 24.14 -10.43 -9.54
C GLU A 193 24.53 -10.66 -8.08
N GLN A 194 25.48 -9.87 -7.54
CA GLN A 194 25.88 -9.95 -6.14
C GLN A 194 24.71 -9.65 -5.18
N GLN A 195 23.98 -8.56 -5.41
CA GLN A 195 22.81 -8.19 -4.59
C GLN A 195 21.69 -9.22 -4.72
N ALA A 196 21.49 -9.77 -5.91
CA ALA A 196 20.46 -10.77 -6.19
C ALA A 196 20.75 -12.08 -5.46
N VAL A 197 22.00 -12.55 -5.49
CA VAL A 197 22.45 -13.74 -4.75
C VAL A 197 22.33 -13.52 -3.25
N GLU A 198 22.75 -12.36 -2.75
CA GLU A 198 22.61 -12.00 -1.33
C GLU A 198 21.14 -12.00 -0.90
N PHE A 199 20.27 -11.30 -1.65
CA PHE A 199 18.83 -11.27 -1.39
C PHE A 199 18.21 -12.67 -1.40
N PHE A 200 18.54 -13.48 -2.41
CA PHE A 200 17.97 -14.82 -2.58
C PHE A 200 18.47 -15.80 -1.50
N SER A 201 19.69 -15.64 -0.99
CA SER A 201 20.23 -16.44 0.13
C SER A 201 19.45 -16.26 1.43
N HIS A 202 18.70 -15.16 1.57
CA HIS A 202 17.77 -14.96 2.69
C HIS A 202 16.40 -15.60 2.45
N CYS A 203 16.11 -16.00 1.21
CA CYS A 203 14.83 -16.60 0.84
C CYS A 203 14.89 -18.14 0.84
N VAL A 204 16.06 -18.75 0.61
CA VAL A 204 16.23 -20.21 0.49
C VAL A 204 17.47 -20.71 1.24
N ASP A 205 17.46 -21.98 1.65
CA ASP A 205 18.59 -22.61 2.35
C ASP A 205 19.83 -22.80 1.46
N VAL A 206 19.61 -23.13 0.17
CA VAL A 206 20.68 -23.34 -0.82
C VAL A 206 20.42 -22.45 -2.02
N THR A 207 21.35 -21.56 -2.32
CA THR A 207 21.25 -20.62 -3.45
C THR A 207 21.77 -21.26 -4.74
N ASP A 208 20.87 -21.48 -5.70
CA ASP A 208 21.23 -21.77 -7.10
C ASP A 208 21.40 -20.46 -7.88
N VAL A 209 22.64 -20.14 -8.24
CA VAL A 209 22.98 -18.92 -8.98
C VAL A 209 22.36 -18.93 -10.39
N ASN A 210 22.14 -20.09 -11.00
CA ASN A 210 21.51 -20.16 -12.32
C ASN A 210 20.03 -19.79 -12.24
N LEU A 211 19.33 -20.17 -11.16
CA LEU A 211 17.96 -19.74 -10.91
C LEU A 211 17.91 -18.23 -10.66
N VAL A 212 18.86 -17.68 -9.92
CA VAL A 212 18.99 -16.22 -9.72
C VAL A 212 19.13 -15.47 -11.05
N ARG A 213 19.96 -16.00 -11.97
CA ARG A 213 20.13 -15.44 -13.32
C ARG A 213 18.86 -15.57 -14.16
N ALA A 214 18.16 -16.71 -14.08
CA ALA A 214 16.91 -16.94 -14.79
C ALA A 214 15.78 -15.99 -14.32
N CYS A 215 15.84 -15.50 -13.09
CA CYS A 215 14.92 -14.49 -12.56
C CYS A 215 15.22 -13.06 -13.07
N ASP A 216 16.19 -12.89 -13.96
CA ASP A 216 16.70 -11.60 -14.47
C ASP A 216 16.99 -10.58 -13.35
N TYR A 217 17.43 -11.11 -12.19
CA TYR A 217 17.74 -10.34 -10.98
C TYR A 217 16.57 -9.47 -10.45
N SER A 218 15.33 -9.80 -10.82
CA SER A 218 14.12 -9.11 -10.37
C SER A 218 13.84 -9.42 -8.89
N PRO A 219 13.75 -8.41 -8.00
CA PRO A 219 13.49 -8.63 -6.57
C PRO A 219 12.20 -9.43 -6.31
N LEU A 220 11.11 -9.09 -7.02
CA LEU A 220 9.83 -9.79 -6.87
C LEU A 220 9.91 -11.24 -7.37
N ILE A 221 10.50 -11.49 -8.54
CA ILE A 221 10.60 -12.85 -9.09
C ILE A 221 11.47 -13.70 -8.17
N LEU A 222 12.62 -13.19 -7.69
CA LEU A 222 13.47 -13.87 -6.72
C LEU A 222 12.70 -14.20 -5.43
N LYS A 223 11.88 -13.26 -4.92
CA LYS A 223 11.07 -13.48 -3.72
C LYS A 223 10.04 -14.59 -3.94
N LEU A 224 9.34 -14.58 -5.07
CA LEU A 224 8.35 -15.60 -5.42
C LEU A 224 9.03 -16.96 -5.64
N MET A 225 10.14 -17.01 -6.37
CA MET A 225 10.94 -18.22 -6.54
C MET A 225 11.45 -18.76 -5.22
N GLY A 226 11.87 -17.89 -4.30
CA GLY A 226 12.30 -18.33 -2.98
C GLY A 226 11.21 -19.04 -2.19
N ASN A 227 9.95 -18.63 -2.36
CA ASN A 227 8.81 -19.29 -1.73
C ASN A 227 8.57 -20.70 -2.31
N VAL A 228 8.78 -20.92 -3.62
CA VAL A 228 8.46 -22.19 -4.30
C VAL A 228 9.67 -23.13 -4.51
N ALA A 229 10.90 -22.63 -4.45
CA ALA A 229 12.13 -23.38 -4.77
C ALA A 229 12.34 -24.63 -3.91
N SER A 230 11.78 -24.68 -2.70
CA SER A 230 11.82 -25.89 -1.86
C SER A 230 10.99 -27.07 -2.40
N GLN A 231 10.10 -26.82 -3.37
CA GLN A 231 9.15 -27.80 -3.88
C GLN A 231 9.49 -28.29 -5.29
N TRP A 232 10.33 -27.57 -6.01
CA TRP A 232 10.56 -27.74 -7.44
C TRP A 232 12.04 -27.94 -7.73
N ASP A 233 12.34 -28.70 -8.77
CA ASP A 233 13.73 -28.79 -9.25
C ASP A 233 14.15 -27.46 -9.87
N SER A 234 15.33 -26.96 -9.49
CA SER A 234 15.80 -25.66 -9.96
C SER A 234 15.98 -25.63 -11.48
N SER A 235 16.34 -26.75 -12.11
CA SER A 235 16.46 -26.86 -13.57
C SER A 235 15.12 -26.68 -14.27
N GLU A 236 14.04 -27.26 -13.71
CA GLU A 236 12.68 -27.16 -14.25
C GLU A 236 12.11 -25.74 -14.15
N LEU A 237 12.45 -25.01 -13.08
CA LEU A 237 12.11 -23.60 -12.91
C LEU A 237 12.89 -22.71 -13.87
N ILE A 238 14.18 -22.97 -14.06
CA ILE A 238 15.04 -22.24 -14.99
C ILE A 238 14.53 -22.39 -16.42
N GLU A 239 14.22 -23.62 -16.84
CA GLU A 239 13.70 -23.89 -18.19
C GLU A 239 12.42 -23.09 -18.46
N ARG A 240 11.49 -23.04 -17.50
CA ARG A 240 10.25 -22.25 -17.64
C ARG A 240 10.49 -20.74 -17.64
N LEU A 241 11.39 -20.23 -16.81
CA LEU A 241 11.69 -18.79 -16.77
C LEU A 241 12.40 -18.30 -18.05
N GLN A 242 13.05 -19.20 -18.77
CA GLN A 242 13.79 -18.92 -20.00
C GLN A 242 13.00 -19.24 -21.27
N ASP A 243 11.76 -19.73 -21.14
CA ASP A 243 10.91 -20.04 -22.27
C ASP A 243 10.28 -18.75 -22.82
N ASP A 244 10.97 -18.13 -23.78
CA ASP A 244 10.51 -16.91 -24.47
C ASP A 244 9.29 -17.17 -25.38
N ASP A 245 9.02 -18.44 -25.73
CA ASP A 245 7.92 -18.87 -26.61
C ASP A 245 6.70 -19.38 -25.80
N TYR A 246 6.68 -19.13 -24.48
CA TYR A 246 5.67 -19.64 -23.57
C TYR A 246 4.25 -19.15 -23.94
N GLU A 247 3.45 -20.03 -24.53
CA GLU A 247 2.06 -19.79 -24.87
C GLU A 247 1.22 -19.89 -23.60
N TYR A 248 0.54 -18.79 -23.21
CA TYR A 248 -0.17 -18.67 -21.94
C TYR A 248 -1.35 -19.65 -21.87
N LEU A 249 -1.17 -20.81 -21.22
CA LEU A 249 -2.25 -21.78 -20.98
C LEU A 249 -2.88 -21.53 -19.61
N GLU A 250 -4.19 -21.30 -19.56
CA GLU A 250 -4.94 -21.07 -18.30
C GLU A 250 -4.71 -22.17 -17.25
N ALA A 251 -4.66 -23.43 -17.68
CA ALA A 251 -4.41 -24.58 -16.80
C ALA A 251 -3.02 -24.58 -16.13
N GLU A 252 -2.05 -23.83 -16.68
CA GLU A 252 -0.72 -23.69 -16.10
C GLU A 252 -0.65 -22.52 -15.11
N ALA A 253 -1.44 -21.47 -15.33
CA ALA A 253 -1.63 -20.39 -14.36
C ALA A 253 -2.25 -20.91 -13.06
N GLU A 254 -3.33 -21.70 -13.15
CA GLU A 254 -3.97 -22.33 -11.97
C GLU A 254 -2.97 -23.16 -11.15
N ARG A 255 -2.09 -23.92 -11.84
CA ARG A 255 -1.04 -24.70 -11.18
C ARG A 255 -0.03 -23.81 -10.47
N LEU A 256 0.38 -22.70 -11.08
CA LEU A 256 1.32 -21.76 -10.44
C LEU A 256 0.71 -21.13 -9.19
N ASP A 257 -0.57 -20.76 -9.25
CA ASP A 257 -1.33 -20.25 -8.10
C ASP A 257 -1.37 -21.27 -6.97
N GLU A 258 -1.67 -22.55 -7.26
CA GLU A 258 -1.69 -23.60 -6.25
C GLU A 258 -0.33 -23.83 -5.57
N HIS A 259 0.78 -23.75 -6.32
CA HIS A 259 2.11 -23.88 -5.73
C HIS A 259 2.48 -22.69 -4.86
N LEU A 260 2.13 -21.48 -5.28
CA LEU A 260 2.35 -20.27 -4.51
C LEU A 260 1.53 -20.30 -3.21
N LEU A 261 0.26 -20.72 -3.29
CA LEU A 261 -0.59 -20.95 -2.13
C LEU A 261 0.03 -22.00 -1.21
N ALA A 262 0.45 -23.16 -1.72
CA ALA A 262 1.09 -24.19 -0.91
C ALA A 262 2.34 -23.68 -0.19
N ALA A 263 3.14 -22.83 -0.84
CA ALA A 263 4.31 -22.20 -0.24
C ALA A 263 3.94 -21.25 0.90
N TYR A 264 3.00 -20.32 0.68
CA TYR A 264 2.55 -19.41 1.74
C TYR A 264 1.85 -20.14 2.88
N ARG A 265 1.13 -21.22 2.60
CA ARG A 265 0.43 -22.00 3.63
C ARG A 265 1.39 -22.57 4.67
N ARG A 266 2.65 -22.87 4.30
CA ARG A 266 3.69 -23.34 5.24
C ARG A 266 4.23 -22.23 6.14
N GLN A 267 4.15 -20.98 5.68
CA GLN A 267 4.55 -19.80 6.46
C GLN A 267 3.42 -19.37 7.41
N CYS A 268 2.19 -19.74 7.10
CA CYS A 268 1.04 -19.57 7.98
C CYS A 268 1.14 -20.54 9.17
N GLY A 269 1.08 -20.02 10.38
CA GLY A 269 1.07 -20.83 11.61
C GLY A 269 -0.24 -21.62 11.79
N GLN A 270 -0.49 -22.07 13.02
CA GLN A 270 -1.66 -22.91 13.34
C GLN A 270 -3.01 -22.24 13.04
N HIS A 271 -3.04 -20.90 12.91
CA HIS A 271 -4.25 -20.12 12.62
C HIS A 271 -4.53 -19.94 11.11
N GLY A 272 -3.80 -20.65 10.24
CA GLY A 272 -4.04 -20.59 8.79
C GLY A 272 -3.72 -19.22 8.19
N TRP A 273 -4.41 -18.84 7.11
CA TRP A 273 -4.12 -17.65 6.31
C TRP A 273 -4.13 -16.34 7.11
N VAL A 274 -4.94 -16.27 8.16
CA VAL A 274 -4.99 -15.14 9.12
C VAL A 274 -3.61 -14.80 9.68
N SER A 275 -2.74 -15.82 9.85
CA SER A 275 -1.39 -15.70 10.40
C SER A 275 -0.28 -15.59 9.35
N GLY A 276 -0.63 -15.33 8.09
CA GLY A 276 0.36 -15.23 7.02
C GLY A 276 1.30 -14.01 7.15
N PRO A 277 2.40 -14.00 6.37
CA PRO A 277 3.41 -12.97 6.47
C PRO A 277 2.93 -11.62 5.92
N ASN A 278 3.23 -10.52 6.60
CA ASN A 278 3.08 -9.18 6.00
C ASN A 278 4.35 -8.81 5.22
N ASP A 279 4.53 -9.42 4.06
CA ASP A 279 5.69 -9.22 3.18
C ASP A 279 5.41 -8.27 1.99
N GLY A 280 4.24 -7.61 2.00
CA GLY A 280 3.79 -6.70 0.95
C GLY A 280 3.11 -7.37 -0.25
N TYR A 281 3.23 -8.70 -0.39
CA TYR A 281 2.58 -9.45 -1.47
C TYR A 281 1.40 -10.28 -0.94
N PHE A 282 1.60 -10.98 0.17
CA PHE A 282 0.64 -11.96 0.68
C PHE A 282 -0.75 -11.36 0.92
N PHE A 283 -0.88 -10.34 1.77
CA PHE A 283 -2.18 -9.72 2.04
C PHE A 283 -2.77 -8.99 0.84
N GLU A 284 -1.94 -8.62 -0.14
CA GLU A 284 -2.41 -7.93 -1.34
C GLU A 284 -3.08 -8.91 -2.32
N TYR A 285 -2.44 -10.04 -2.59
CA TYR A 285 -2.80 -10.90 -3.72
C TYR A 285 -3.33 -12.29 -3.33
N LEU A 286 -3.33 -12.68 -2.04
CA LEU A 286 -3.80 -14.01 -1.63
C LEU A 286 -5.20 -14.34 -2.14
N CYS A 287 -6.14 -13.39 -2.06
CA CYS A 287 -7.52 -13.60 -2.47
C CYS A 287 -7.64 -13.84 -3.98
N MET A 288 -6.90 -13.08 -4.79
CA MET A 288 -6.79 -13.32 -6.23
C MET A 288 -6.28 -14.74 -6.51
N HIS A 289 -5.18 -15.17 -5.87
CA HIS A 289 -4.64 -16.52 -6.09
C HIS A 289 -5.60 -17.63 -5.64
N LEU A 290 -6.32 -17.45 -4.53
CA LEU A 290 -7.35 -18.42 -4.10
C LEU A 290 -8.46 -18.54 -5.15
N HIS A 291 -8.92 -17.42 -5.72
CA HIS A 291 -9.93 -17.43 -6.77
C HIS A 291 -9.41 -18.05 -8.07
N SER A 292 -8.23 -17.62 -8.54
CA SER A 292 -7.60 -18.14 -9.76
C SER A 292 -7.32 -19.64 -9.67
N ALA A 293 -7.01 -20.17 -8.49
CA ALA A 293 -6.89 -21.61 -8.23
C ALA A 293 -8.24 -22.35 -8.08
N GLY A 294 -9.38 -21.69 -8.26
CA GLY A 294 -10.72 -22.27 -8.10
C GLY A 294 -11.11 -22.60 -6.64
N ARG A 295 -10.43 -22.01 -5.64
CA ARG A 295 -10.65 -22.24 -4.20
C ARG A 295 -11.65 -21.24 -3.61
N ASP A 296 -12.74 -20.96 -4.33
CA ASP A 296 -13.74 -19.94 -4.00
C ASP A 296 -14.39 -20.13 -2.62
N ASN A 297 -14.65 -21.38 -2.22
CA ASN A 297 -15.22 -21.66 -0.90
C ASN A 297 -14.27 -21.24 0.23
N GLU A 298 -12.96 -21.43 0.03
CA GLU A 298 -11.95 -21.02 1.01
C GLU A 298 -11.79 -19.51 1.02
N LEU A 299 -11.81 -18.87 -0.14
CA LEU A 299 -11.84 -17.41 -0.27
C LEU A 299 -13.06 -16.80 0.44
N LYS A 300 -14.26 -17.34 0.21
CA LYS A 300 -15.49 -16.89 0.88
C LYS A 300 -15.36 -16.96 2.40
N LEU A 301 -14.90 -18.10 2.93
CA LEU A 301 -14.73 -18.25 4.38
C LEU A 301 -13.69 -17.28 4.94
N LEU A 302 -12.61 -17.03 4.18
CA LEU A 302 -11.58 -16.07 4.57
C LEU A 302 -12.10 -14.63 4.61
N LEU A 303 -12.89 -14.21 3.61
CA LEU A 303 -13.53 -12.88 3.57
C LEU A 303 -14.70 -12.72 4.56
N LEU A 304 -15.07 -13.78 5.27
CA LEU A 304 -16.02 -13.76 6.39
C LEU A 304 -15.33 -14.03 7.74
N ASP A 305 -14.00 -13.99 7.80
CA ASP A 305 -13.23 -14.09 9.04
C ASP A 305 -12.81 -12.69 9.50
N PHE A 306 -13.18 -12.31 10.72
CA PHE A 306 -12.92 -10.97 11.23
C PHE A 306 -11.42 -10.69 11.40
N ASP A 307 -10.65 -11.69 11.88
CA ASP A 307 -9.22 -11.52 12.07
C ASP A 307 -8.49 -11.38 10.74
N TRP A 308 -8.93 -12.08 9.67
CA TRP A 308 -8.44 -11.84 8.32
C TRP A 308 -8.71 -10.42 7.85
N ILE A 309 -9.98 -9.97 7.91
CA ILE A 309 -10.39 -8.63 7.47
C ILE A 309 -9.58 -7.56 8.21
N ARG A 310 -9.43 -7.69 9.53
CA ARG A 310 -8.61 -6.80 10.35
C ARG A 310 -7.15 -6.82 9.92
N ASN A 311 -6.54 -7.99 9.81
CA ASN A 311 -5.11 -8.11 9.49
C ASN A 311 -4.80 -7.60 8.08
N LYS A 312 -5.67 -7.90 7.08
CA LYS A 312 -5.54 -7.33 5.74
C LYS A 312 -5.73 -5.81 5.76
N LEU A 313 -6.75 -5.30 6.45
CA LEU A 313 -6.97 -3.86 6.58
C LEU A 313 -5.76 -3.16 7.19
N GLU A 314 -5.12 -3.73 8.21
CA GLU A 314 -3.90 -3.21 8.81
C GLU A 314 -2.71 -3.24 7.82
N ALA A 315 -2.53 -4.34 7.10
CA ALA A 315 -1.44 -4.54 6.16
C ALA A 315 -1.56 -3.73 4.85
N THR A 316 -2.79 -3.38 4.43
CA THR A 316 -3.07 -2.73 3.15
C THR A 316 -3.94 -1.47 3.33
N SER A 317 -4.95 -1.28 2.48
CA SER A 317 -5.91 -0.18 2.49
C SER A 317 -7.35 -0.70 2.49
N VAL A 318 -8.31 0.14 2.88
CA VAL A 318 -9.74 -0.20 2.82
C VAL A 318 -10.15 -0.62 1.41
N LEU A 319 -9.60 0.01 0.36
CA LEU A 319 -9.93 -0.32 -1.02
C LEU A 319 -9.31 -1.64 -1.48
N ALA A 320 -8.06 -1.92 -1.12
CA ALA A 320 -7.45 -3.22 -1.41
C ALA A 320 -8.23 -4.37 -0.75
N LEU A 321 -8.81 -4.12 0.43
CA LEU A 321 -9.75 -5.04 1.07
C LEU A 321 -11.09 -5.12 0.33
N LEU A 322 -11.70 -4.00 -0.07
CA LEU A 322 -12.97 -3.98 -0.80
C LEU A 322 -12.88 -4.68 -2.16
N ASN A 323 -11.77 -4.51 -2.87
CA ASN A 323 -11.52 -5.16 -4.17
C ASN A 323 -11.50 -6.69 -4.05
N ASP A 324 -11.15 -7.26 -2.88
CA ASP A 324 -11.24 -8.72 -2.71
C ASP A 324 -12.67 -9.24 -2.75
N TYR A 325 -13.64 -8.44 -2.31
CA TYR A 325 -15.05 -8.82 -2.32
C TYR A 325 -15.64 -8.81 -3.74
N GLU A 326 -14.94 -8.25 -4.73
CA GLU A 326 -15.38 -8.26 -6.14
C GLU A 326 -15.10 -9.60 -6.83
N TRP A 327 -14.22 -10.45 -6.28
CA TRP A 327 -13.88 -11.75 -6.90
C TRP A 327 -15.03 -12.76 -6.87
N LEU A 328 -15.98 -12.62 -5.95
CA LEU A 328 -17.05 -13.59 -5.75
C LEU A 328 -18.41 -12.90 -5.70
N GLU A 329 -19.33 -13.35 -6.56
CA GLU A 329 -20.74 -12.99 -6.47
C GLU A 329 -21.42 -13.79 -5.35
N ASP A 330 -21.44 -13.24 -4.13
CA ASP A 330 -22.07 -13.87 -2.98
C ASP A 330 -22.82 -12.86 -2.10
N THR A 331 -24.03 -13.24 -1.67
CA THR A 331 -24.92 -12.34 -0.91
C THR A 331 -24.38 -12.00 0.49
N ASP A 332 -23.63 -12.91 1.12
CA ASP A 332 -23.08 -12.67 2.45
C ASP A 332 -21.88 -11.73 2.37
N LEU A 333 -21.02 -11.96 1.37
CA LEU A 333 -19.89 -11.10 1.05
C LEU A 333 -20.36 -9.68 0.70
N GLU A 334 -21.40 -9.55 -0.13
CA GLU A 334 -21.97 -8.25 -0.51
C GLU A 334 -22.51 -7.48 0.72
N ARG A 335 -23.07 -8.17 1.72
CA ARG A 335 -23.51 -7.50 2.96
C ARG A 335 -22.35 -6.93 3.75
N VAL A 336 -21.27 -7.70 3.92
CA VAL A 336 -20.08 -7.24 4.64
C VAL A 336 -19.39 -6.10 3.88
N LYS A 337 -19.20 -6.26 2.57
CA LYS A 337 -18.67 -5.24 1.67
C LYS A 337 -19.44 -3.92 1.79
N ASN A 338 -20.77 -3.96 1.77
CA ASN A 338 -21.60 -2.76 1.91
C ASN A 338 -21.38 -2.01 3.23
N VAL A 339 -21.13 -2.72 4.34
CA VAL A 339 -20.77 -2.11 5.62
C VAL A 339 -19.40 -1.46 5.54
N LEU A 340 -18.41 -2.17 5.00
CA LEU A 340 -17.04 -1.68 4.83
C LEU A 340 -17.00 -0.43 3.93
N SER A 341 -17.73 -0.44 2.82
CA SER A 341 -17.82 0.69 1.88
C SER A 341 -18.47 1.93 2.53
N ARG A 342 -19.55 1.76 3.30
CA ARG A 342 -20.19 2.88 4.02
C ARG A 342 -19.31 3.42 5.14
N GLY A 343 -18.57 2.54 5.81
CA GLY A 343 -17.63 2.88 6.88
C GLY A 343 -16.26 3.35 6.39
N ALA A 344 -16.00 3.41 5.08
CA ALA A 344 -14.65 3.60 4.53
C ALA A 344 -13.93 4.84 5.09
N LEU A 345 -14.60 5.99 5.15
CA LEU A 345 -14.02 7.22 5.71
C LEU A 345 -13.70 7.12 7.21
N VAL A 346 -14.48 6.35 7.96
CA VAL A 346 -14.23 6.09 9.39
C VAL A 346 -13.00 5.18 9.52
N LEU A 347 -12.95 4.11 8.74
CA LEU A 347 -11.85 3.13 8.75
C LEU A 347 -10.53 3.71 8.23
N LEU A 348 -10.58 4.66 7.29
CA LEU A 348 -9.41 5.41 6.84
C LEU A 348 -8.81 6.25 7.98
N LYS A 349 -9.64 6.83 8.84
CA LYS A 349 -9.19 7.62 10.00
C LYS A 349 -8.76 6.76 11.17
N ASN A 350 -9.49 5.68 11.43
CA ASN A 350 -9.22 4.76 12.53
C ASN A 350 -9.65 3.33 12.16
N LYS A 351 -8.68 2.49 11.78
CA LYS A 351 -8.90 1.08 11.44
C LYS A 351 -9.46 0.26 12.61
N GLN A 352 -9.28 0.71 13.86
CA GLN A 352 -9.82 0.04 15.05
C GLN A 352 -11.35 0.10 15.14
N GLU A 353 -12.00 0.99 14.39
CA GLU A 353 -13.46 1.08 14.32
C GLU A 353 -14.11 -0.08 13.55
N LEU A 354 -13.32 -0.97 12.92
CA LEU A 354 -13.84 -2.11 12.14
C LEU A 354 -14.87 -2.93 12.91
N ALA A 355 -14.57 -3.29 14.17
CA ALA A 355 -15.48 -4.08 14.98
C ALA A 355 -16.81 -3.35 15.23
N THR A 356 -16.74 -2.08 15.66
CA THR A 356 -17.91 -1.24 15.89
C THR A 356 -18.76 -1.09 14.62
N GLN A 357 -18.13 -0.83 13.47
CA GLN A 357 -18.84 -0.71 12.19
C GLN A 357 -19.60 -1.98 11.83
N LEU A 358 -18.99 -3.16 11.98
CA LEU A 358 -19.66 -4.43 11.70
C LEU A 358 -20.82 -4.70 12.67
N LEU A 359 -20.61 -4.46 13.97
CA LEU A 359 -21.63 -4.71 15.00
C LEU A 359 -22.84 -3.78 14.85
N GLU A 360 -22.62 -2.48 14.65
CA GLU A 360 -23.69 -1.49 14.49
C GLU A 360 -24.58 -1.76 13.28
N ASN A 361 -24.00 -2.30 12.20
CA ASN A 361 -24.73 -2.50 10.96
C ASN A 361 -25.33 -3.91 10.82
N LEU A 362 -24.83 -4.93 11.55
CA LEU A 362 -25.23 -6.32 11.34
C LEU A 362 -25.73 -7.07 12.60
N TRP A 363 -25.35 -6.68 13.84
CA TRP A 363 -25.58 -7.46 15.08
C TRP A 363 -27.07 -7.68 15.46
N GLY A 364 -27.99 -6.94 14.86
CA GLY A 364 -29.44 -7.05 15.12
C GLY A 364 -30.28 -7.48 13.92
N ASP A 365 -29.66 -7.76 12.76
CA ASP A 365 -30.41 -8.09 11.55
C ASP A 365 -31.02 -9.50 11.65
N LYS A 366 -32.35 -9.57 11.75
CA LYS A 366 -33.10 -10.83 11.84
C LYS A 366 -32.86 -11.74 10.63
N SER A 367 -32.56 -11.17 9.46
CA SER A 367 -32.26 -11.96 8.25
C SER A 367 -30.94 -12.73 8.35
N LEU A 368 -30.09 -12.42 9.33
CA LEU A 368 -28.78 -13.03 9.54
C LEU A 368 -28.73 -14.00 10.72
N GLN A 369 -29.84 -14.22 11.42
CA GLN A 369 -29.87 -15.07 12.63
C GLN A 369 -29.40 -16.50 12.35
N ASP A 370 -29.75 -17.06 11.19
CA ASP A 370 -29.36 -18.41 10.79
C ASP A 370 -28.04 -18.45 9.99
N ASN A 371 -27.45 -17.29 9.67
CA ASN A 371 -26.19 -17.23 8.91
C ASN A 371 -24.98 -17.45 9.82
N LYS A 372 -24.54 -18.71 9.93
CA LYS A 372 -23.44 -19.11 10.82
C LYS A 372 -22.13 -18.36 10.57
N ASN A 373 -21.80 -18.06 9.31
CA ASN A 373 -20.53 -17.41 8.98
C ASN A 373 -20.52 -15.95 9.42
N ILE A 374 -21.58 -15.20 9.11
CA ILE A 374 -21.69 -13.81 9.57
C ILE A 374 -21.84 -13.75 11.09
N GLN A 375 -22.58 -14.67 11.72
CA GLN A 375 -22.63 -14.73 13.18
C GLN A 375 -21.25 -15.00 13.80
N ALA A 376 -20.42 -15.85 13.19
CA ALA A 376 -19.06 -16.10 13.65
C ALA A 376 -18.18 -14.83 13.55
N LEU A 377 -18.21 -14.15 12.39
CA LEU A 377 -17.54 -12.85 12.18
C LEU A 377 -17.95 -11.82 13.24
N LEU A 378 -19.24 -11.70 13.51
CA LEU A 378 -19.77 -10.76 14.47
C LEU A 378 -19.38 -11.11 15.90
N ASN A 379 -19.34 -12.39 16.26
CA ASN A 379 -18.87 -12.82 17.58
C ASN A 379 -17.39 -12.49 17.77
N GLN A 380 -16.54 -12.72 16.77
CA GLN A 380 -15.12 -12.31 16.81
C GLN A 380 -14.97 -10.79 16.97
N ALA A 381 -15.78 -10.00 16.25
CA ALA A 381 -15.82 -8.55 16.42
C ALA A 381 -16.25 -8.16 17.85
N LYS A 382 -17.25 -8.83 18.40
CA LYS A 382 -17.79 -8.58 19.74
C LYS A 382 -16.78 -8.88 20.85
N GLU A 383 -15.96 -9.92 20.68
CA GLU A 383 -14.87 -10.24 21.60
C GLU A 383 -13.82 -9.13 21.67
N LEU A 384 -13.58 -8.40 20.56
CA LEU A 384 -12.64 -7.28 20.53
C LEU A 384 -13.21 -6.02 21.23
N VAL A 385 -14.53 -5.82 21.20
CA VAL A 385 -15.22 -4.70 21.85
C VAL A 385 -16.30 -5.20 22.84
N PRO A 386 -15.88 -5.79 23.98
CA PRO A 386 -16.80 -6.46 24.91
C PRO A 386 -17.84 -5.51 25.50
N ASP A 387 -17.50 -4.22 25.65
CA ASP A 387 -18.37 -3.20 26.23
C ASP A 387 -19.43 -2.66 25.25
N TRP A 388 -19.31 -2.95 23.95
CA TRP A 388 -20.28 -2.50 22.95
C TRP A 388 -21.68 -3.04 23.27
N GLN A 389 -22.74 -2.26 23.07
CA GLN A 389 -24.12 -2.72 23.21
C GLN A 389 -24.96 -2.24 22.03
N PRO A 390 -25.92 -3.04 21.55
CA PRO A 390 -26.81 -2.60 20.48
C PRO A 390 -27.61 -1.39 20.96
N ALA A 391 -27.65 -0.33 20.13
CA ALA A 391 -28.33 0.92 20.45
C ALA A 391 -29.84 0.73 20.77
N PHE A 392 -30.43 -0.36 20.29
CA PHE A 392 -31.77 -0.79 20.65
C PHE A 392 -31.72 -2.26 21.11
N PRO A 393 -32.24 -2.60 22.29
CA PRO A 393 -32.32 -3.99 22.72
C PRO A 393 -33.16 -4.76 21.69
N THR A 394 -32.66 -5.93 21.26
CA THR A 394 -33.44 -6.88 20.48
C THR A 394 -34.66 -7.28 21.29
N PHE A 395 -35.82 -6.70 20.98
CA PHE A 395 -37.09 -7.13 21.58
C PHE A 395 -37.36 -8.56 21.09
N ASN A 396 -37.12 -9.53 21.97
CA ASN A 396 -37.67 -10.87 21.85
C ASN A 396 -39.16 -10.77 22.16
N GLU A 397 -40.00 -10.94 21.13
CA GLU A 397 -41.40 -11.35 21.30
C GLU A 397 -41.52 -12.86 21.14
#